data_AF-A0A7V4CXW3-F1
#
_entry.id   AF-A0A7V4CXW3-F1
#
_cell.length_a   1.000
_cell.length_b   1.000
_cell.length_c   1.000
_cell.angle_alpha   90.00
_cell.angle_beta   90.00
_cell.angle_gamma   90.00
#
_symmetry.space_group_name_H-M   'P 1'
#
loop_
_entity.id
_entity.type
_entity.pdbx_description
1 polymer ?
#
loop_
_entity_poly.entity_id
_entity_poly.type
_entity_poly.pdbx_seq_one_letter_code
_entity_poly.pdbx_strand_id
1 'polypeptide(L)'
;MLLRLALGVAALLAAVVVPPVSAHVSSSPAPAAVPPPPPGRSPEEVLGEVRRATERYLDIERARADGYVQMSGMVVRHGYHFVNLPEQLRASAGALAGAALDLARPPILLYVERAGGWQLVGVEYALPRPPDANPFPGASWQRHEASCHYRDFLELPAESASACPPAHPESGAPFVAWHPEIAVAHVWAWYPNPDGPFAPENPYLAPWGGTAAPHGHGRNPAEILYSEFTHRAAGLALLALAALIAWEARRRRPFPLNALSAAVWVLFGLWLFVTSDAESWPLGPRSIADIFTDPLVLQHKALALVPLVIGAVGLLQAAGHLARPGWAYVAPALALVAGASLFVHSHDGRFHLDAIYLQHAAMGLTAVGLGAALLAAHGRAPESRAGAWLWPAFLAVLAVVLLFYREA
;
A
#
# COMPACT_ATOMS: atom_id res chain seq x y z
N MET A 1 1.32 20.27 28.61
CA MET A 1 1.99 19.97 27.33
C MET A 1 1.69 18.55 26.85
N LEU A 2 1.89 17.51 27.67
CA LEU A 2 1.68 16.10 27.26
C LEU A 2 0.21 15.68 27.03
N LEU A 3 -0.77 16.29 27.73
CA LEU A 3 -2.19 16.10 27.41
C LEU A 3 -2.56 16.64 26.02
N ARG A 4 -1.88 17.71 25.56
CA ARG A 4 -2.03 18.24 24.20
C ARG A 4 -1.34 17.35 23.16
N LEU A 5 -0.27 16.64 23.54
CA LEU A 5 0.38 15.64 22.68
C LEU A 5 -0.49 14.39 22.51
N ALA A 6 -1.09 13.87 23.59
CA ALA A 6 -1.98 12.71 23.53
C ALA A 6 -3.30 13.03 22.79
N LEU A 7 -3.88 14.22 23.02
CA LEU A 7 -4.99 14.74 22.21
C LEU A 7 -4.56 14.98 20.77
N GLY A 8 -3.32 15.41 20.53
CA GLY A 8 -2.74 15.58 19.20
C GLY A 8 -2.58 14.27 18.45
N VAL A 9 -2.11 13.20 19.11
CA VAL A 9 -2.02 11.85 18.52
C VAL A 9 -3.40 11.25 18.29
N ALA A 10 -4.34 11.41 19.23
CA ALA A 10 -5.72 10.99 19.03
C ALA A 10 -6.42 11.78 17.90
N ALA A 11 -6.12 13.08 17.73
CA ALA A 11 -6.62 13.90 16.63
C ALA A 11 -5.95 13.57 15.29
N LEU A 12 -4.64 13.24 15.29
CA LEU A 12 -3.91 12.78 14.10
C LEU A 12 -4.45 11.41 13.64
N LEU A 13 -4.74 10.50 14.58
CA LEU A 13 -5.35 9.20 14.29
C LEU A 13 -6.83 9.32 13.90
N ALA A 14 -7.58 10.27 14.48
CA ALA A 14 -8.96 10.58 14.07
C ALA A 14 -9.03 11.27 12.69
N ALA A 15 -8.00 12.00 12.28
CA ALA A 15 -7.87 12.56 10.93
C ALA A 15 -7.52 11.49 9.87
N VAL A 16 -7.11 10.29 10.29
CA VAL A 16 -6.85 9.12 9.42
C VAL A 16 -8.08 8.20 9.33
N VAL A 17 -9.13 8.45 10.13
CA VAL A 17 -10.45 7.83 9.93
C VAL A 17 -11.11 8.54 8.76
N VAL A 18 -11.05 7.92 7.58
CA VAL A 18 -11.90 8.29 6.44
C VAL A 18 -13.35 8.29 6.94
N PRO A 19 -14.13 9.38 6.77
CA PRO A 19 -15.49 9.43 7.30
C PRO A 19 -16.33 8.29 6.68
N PRO A 20 -17.28 7.70 7.44
CA PRO A 20 -18.14 6.66 6.92
C PRO A 20 -18.92 7.20 5.72
N VAL A 21 -18.85 6.47 4.61
CA VAL A 21 -19.72 6.69 3.45
C VAL A 21 -21.14 6.35 3.90
N SER A 22 -21.90 7.36 4.30
CA SER A 22 -23.35 7.24 4.42
C SER A 22 -23.91 6.89 3.05
N ALA A 23 -24.43 5.68 2.90
CA ALA A 23 -25.25 5.31 1.76
C ALA A 23 -26.55 6.14 1.79
N HIS A 24 -26.48 7.34 1.25
CA HIS A 24 -27.66 8.03 0.74
C HIS A 24 -27.75 7.70 -0.74
N VAL A 25 -28.84 7.03 -1.10
CA VAL A 25 -29.32 7.02 -2.49
C VAL A 25 -29.76 8.44 -2.80
N SER A 26 -28.80 9.30 -3.13
CA SER A 26 -29.03 10.60 -3.71
C SER A 26 -28.73 10.47 -5.19
N SER A 27 -29.73 10.76 -6.02
CA SER A 27 -29.55 10.99 -7.45
C SER A 27 -28.38 11.97 -7.63
N SER A 28 -27.31 11.50 -8.27
CA SER A 28 -26.07 12.25 -8.45
C SER A 28 -26.34 13.64 -9.03
N PRO A 29 -25.89 14.72 -8.38
CA PRO A 29 -25.55 15.92 -9.12
C PRO A 29 -24.36 15.57 -10.02
N ALA A 30 -24.35 16.08 -11.25
CA ALA A 30 -23.18 16.01 -12.12
C ALA A 30 -21.92 16.43 -11.33
N PRO A 31 -20.78 15.75 -11.49
CA PRO A 31 -19.58 16.07 -10.74
C PRO A 31 -19.27 17.56 -10.93
N ALA A 32 -19.14 18.27 -9.80
CA ALA A 32 -18.68 19.64 -9.80
C ALA A 32 -17.34 19.67 -10.55
N ALA A 33 -17.28 20.52 -11.58
CA ALA A 33 -16.10 20.69 -12.40
C ALA A 33 -14.89 20.94 -11.49
N VAL A 34 -13.91 20.03 -11.57
CA VAL A 34 -12.56 20.28 -11.07
C VAL A 34 -12.12 21.64 -11.64
N PRO A 35 -11.67 22.60 -10.81
CA PRO A 35 -11.19 23.87 -11.34
C PRO A 35 -10.11 23.56 -12.37
N PRO A 36 -10.16 24.18 -13.57
CA PRO A 36 -9.24 23.84 -14.64
C PRO A 36 -7.81 24.03 -14.13
N PRO A 37 -6.93 23.03 -14.31
CA PRO A 37 -5.52 23.22 -14.03
C PRO A 37 -4.99 24.43 -14.84
N PRO A 38 -3.91 25.09 -14.38
CA PRO A 38 -3.23 26.11 -15.17
C PRO A 38 -2.93 25.56 -16.58
N PRO A 39 -2.87 26.40 -17.63
CA PRO A 39 -2.97 25.97 -19.03
C PRO A 39 -1.87 24.97 -19.39
N GLY A 40 -2.17 23.69 -19.23
CA GLY A 40 -1.49 22.55 -19.81
C GLY A 40 -2.20 22.12 -21.09
N ARG A 41 -1.57 21.22 -21.85
CA ARG A 41 -2.19 20.65 -23.07
C ARG A 41 -3.51 19.98 -22.74
N SER A 42 -4.50 20.06 -23.62
CA SER A 42 -5.74 19.30 -23.46
C SER A 42 -5.51 17.80 -23.72
N PRO A 43 -6.33 16.90 -23.16
CA PRO A 43 -6.26 15.47 -23.50
C PRO A 43 -6.30 15.20 -25.00
N GLU A 44 -7.10 15.96 -25.76
CA GLU A 44 -7.24 15.83 -27.21
C GLU A 44 -5.95 16.23 -27.95
N GLU A 45 -5.24 17.25 -27.48
CA GLU A 45 -3.96 17.68 -28.06
C GLU A 45 -2.89 16.58 -27.89
N VAL A 46 -2.79 16.02 -26.69
CA VAL A 46 -1.88 14.90 -26.37
C VAL A 46 -2.21 13.67 -27.22
N LEU A 47 -3.48 13.28 -27.26
CA LEU A 47 -3.93 12.14 -28.08
C LEU A 47 -3.65 12.39 -29.57
N GLY A 48 -3.88 13.61 -30.05
CA GLY A 48 -3.62 13.98 -31.44
C GLY A 48 -2.13 13.86 -31.79
N GLU A 49 -1.23 14.25 -30.89
CA GLU A 49 0.21 14.11 -31.09
C GLU A 49 0.65 12.64 -31.13
N VAL A 50 0.23 11.86 -30.12
CA VAL A 50 0.55 10.43 -30.05
C VAL A 50 0.01 9.68 -31.26
N ARG A 51 -1.24 9.96 -31.70
CA ARG A 51 -1.82 9.36 -32.90
C ARG A 51 -1.01 9.69 -34.14
N ARG A 52 -0.68 10.97 -34.38
CA ARG A 52 0.15 11.34 -35.55
C ARG A 52 1.50 10.64 -35.55
N ALA A 53 2.13 10.49 -34.39
CA ALA A 53 3.43 9.85 -34.26
C ALA A 53 3.38 8.32 -34.49
N THR A 54 2.26 7.68 -34.12
CA THR A 54 2.12 6.21 -34.09
C THR A 54 1.17 5.63 -35.12
N GLU A 55 0.56 6.45 -36.00
CA GLU A 55 -0.35 5.99 -37.05
C GLU A 55 0.30 4.92 -37.95
N ARG A 56 1.59 5.07 -38.25
CA ARG A 56 2.33 4.06 -39.01
C ARG A 56 2.37 2.69 -38.32
N TYR A 57 2.25 2.64 -36.99
CA TYR A 57 2.29 1.40 -36.20
C TYR A 57 0.93 0.73 -36.04
N LEU A 58 -0.13 1.27 -36.65
CA LEU A 58 -1.36 0.50 -36.90
C LEU A 58 -1.05 -0.79 -37.70
N ASP A 59 0.01 -0.76 -38.51
CA ASP A 59 0.66 -1.92 -39.08
C ASP A 59 1.82 -2.36 -38.17
N ILE A 60 1.67 -3.52 -37.52
CA ILE A 60 2.68 -4.06 -36.59
C ILE A 60 4.01 -4.38 -37.29
N GLU A 61 4.02 -4.69 -38.58
CA GLU A 61 5.26 -4.97 -39.30
C GLU A 61 6.12 -3.71 -39.44
N ARG A 62 5.50 -2.52 -39.48
CA ARG A 62 6.23 -1.25 -39.41
C ARG A 62 6.81 -1.00 -38.03
N ALA A 63 6.11 -1.38 -36.96
CA ALA A 63 6.66 -1.30 -35.61
C ALA A 63 7.88 -2.24 -35.46
N ARG A 64 7.77 -3.48 -35.93
CA ARG A 64 8.89 -4.45 -35.94
C ARG A 64 10.07 -3.94 -36.76
N ALA A 65 9.82 -3.37 -37.94
CA ALA A 65 10.85 -2.79 -38.80
C ALA A 65 11.56 -1.59 -38.15
N ASP A 66 10.82 -0.78 -37.38
CA ASP A 66 11.36 0.35 -36.61
C ASP A 66 12.01 -0.08 -35.28
N GLY A 67 12.10 -1.40 -35.02
CA GLY A 67 12.87 -1.97 -33.90
C GLY A 67 12.07 -2.22 -32.62
N TYR A 68 10.73 -2.17 -32.67
CA TYR A 68 9.90 -2.58 -31.55
C TYR A 68 9.84 -4.10 -31.44
N VAL A 69 10.17 -4.63 -30.26
CA VAL A 69 10.19 -6.06 -29.97
C VAL A 69 9.20 -6.38 -28.85
N GLN A 70 8.49 -7.50 -28.98
CA GLN A 70 7.57 -7.95 -27.94
C GLN A 70 8.34 -8.28 -26.66
N MET A 71 7.94 -7.68 -25.54
CA MET A 71 8.53 -7.89 -24.22
C MET A 71 7.58 -8.63 -23.27
N SER A 72 6.27 -8.58 -23.53
CA SER A 72 5.27 -9.23 -22.67
C SER A 72 4.41 -10.24 -23.43
N GLY A 73 3.74 -11.12 -22.68
CA GLY A 73 2.54 -11.82 -23.15
C GLY A 73 1.33 -10.87 -23.19
N MET A 74 0.14 -11.41 -23.43
CA MET A 74 -1.09 -10.62 -23.28
C MET A 74 -1.25 -10.31 -21.78
N VAL A 75 -1.19 -9.03 -21.43
CA VAL A 75 -1.48 -8.58 -20.08
C VAL A 75 -2.93 -8.12 -19.98
N VAL A 76 -3.69 -8.69 -19.06
CA VAL A 76 -5.11 -8.35 -18.83
C VAL A 76 -5.24 -6.85 -18.65
N ARG A 77 -6.15 -6.24 -19.40
CA ARG A 77 -6.45 -4.80 -19.39
C ARG A 77 -5.33 -3.87 -19.87
N HIS A 78 -4.20 -4.39 -20.34
CA HIS A 78 -3.08 -3.60 -20.85
C HIS A 78 -2.72 -3.91 -22.31
N GLY A 79 -2.75 -5.20 -22.67
CA GLY A 79 -2.33 -5.68 -23.98
C GLY A 79 -0.94 -6.31 -23.95
N TYR A 80 -0.40 -6.54 -25.14
CA TYR A 80 0.99 -6.92 -25.38
C TYR A 80 1.86 -5.68 -25.47
N HIS A 81 2.98 -5.68 -24.76
CA HIS A 81 3.95 -4.60 -24.75
C HIS A 81 5.05 -4.87 -25.76
N PHE A 82 5.23 -3.93 -26.68
CA PHE A 82 6.30 -3.93 -27.66
C PHE A 82 7.22 -2.76 -27.36
N VAL A 83 8.47 -3.03 -26.99
CA VAL A 83 9.44 -2.02 -26.56
C VAL A 83 10.47 -1.73 -27.64
N ASN A 84 10.85 -0.46 -27.77
CA ASN A 84 12.01 -0.01 -28.52
C ASN A 84 13.10 0.43 -27.54
N LEU A 85 14.14 -0.39 -27.36
CA LEU A 85 15.19 -0.16 -26.36
C LEU A 85 15.94 1.17 -26.57
N PRO A 86 16.36 1.57 -27.79
CA PRO A 86 16.93 2.89 -28.04
C PRO A 86 16.03 4.05 -27.57
N GLU A 87 14.72 4.00 -27.86
CA GLU A 87 13.79 5.04 -27.42
C GLU A 87 13.56 4.99 -25.90
N GLN A 88 13.53 3.80 -25.29
CA GLN A 88 13.45 3.64 -23.82
C GLN A 88 14.67 4.26 -23.11
N LEU A 89 15.87 4.02 -23.62
CA LEU A 89 17.11 4.61 -23.09
C LEU A 89 17.11 6.13 -23.25
N ARG A 90 16.63 6.63 -24.40
CA ARG A 90 16.49 8.07 -24.66
C ARG A 90 15.50 8.73 -23.69
N ALA A 91 14.32 8.14 -23.51
CA ALA A 91 13.30 8.64 -22.58
C ALA A 91 13.85 8.67 -21.14
N SER A 92 14.52 7.59 -20.71
CA SER A 92 15.10 7.48 -19.37
C SER A 92 16.21 8.51 -19.14
N ALA A 93 17.14 8.66 -20.08
CA ALA A 93 18.21 9.65 -20.01
C ALA A 93 17.67 11.09 -20.01
N GLY A 94 16.65 11.37 -20.82
CA GLY A 94 15.96 12.66 -20.84
C GLY A 94 15.33 13.00 -19.49
N ALA A 95 14.60 12.05 -18.90
CA ALA A 95 13.98 12.23 -17.58
C ALA A 95 15.00 12.48 -16.47
N LEU A 96 16.13 11.76 -16.48
CA LEU A 96 17.23 12.00 -15.53
C LEU A 96 17.88 13.38 -15.72
N ALA A 97 17.93 13.88 -16.94
CA ALA A 97 18.41 15.23 -17.27
C ALA A 97 17.36 16.33 -17.05
N GLY A 98 16.15 16.01 -16.60
CA GLY A 98 15.05 16.97 -16.43
C GLY A 98 14.47 17.50 -17.74
N ALA A 99 14.67 16.80 -18.85
CA ALA A 99 14.09 17.17 -20.13
C ALA A 99 12.58 16.86 -20.18
N ALA A 100 11.84 17.65 -20.98
CA ALA A 100 10.44 17.36 -21.26
C ALA A 100 10.28 16.02 -22.01
N LEU A 101 9.21 15.28 -21.72
CA LEU A 101 8.90 14.02 -22.38
C LEU A 101 8.54 14.23 -23.86
N ASP A 102 9.19 13.51 -24.76
CA ASP A 102 8.90 13.52 -26.20
C ASP A 102 7.74 12.55 -26.51
N LEU A 103 6.53 13.09 -26.65
CA LEU A 103 5.33 12.31 -26.92
C LEU A 103 5.28 11.73 -28.35
N ALA A 104 6.17 12.18 -29.23
CA ALA A 104 6.25 11.66 -30.60
C ALA A 104 7.13 10.41 -30.71
N ARG A 105 7.75 9.98 -29.62
CA ARG A 105 8.64 8.82 -29.56
C ARG A 105 8.31 7.92 -28.36
N PRO A 106 7.15 7.28 -28.37
CA PRO A 106 6.79 6.35 -27.30
C PRO A 106 7.75 5.17 -27.28
N PRO A 107 8.37 4.85 -26.13
CA PRO A 107 9.28 3.72 -26.03
C PRO A 107 8.55 2.38 -26.09
N ILE A 108 7.25 2.35 -25.76
CA ILE A 108 6.44 1.14 -25.71
C ILE A 108 5.13 1.35 -26.50
N LEU A 109 4.79 0.37 -27.34
CA LEU A 109 3.52 0.26 -28.05
C LEU A 109 2.70 -0.87 -27.44
N LEU A 110 1.38 -0.67 -27.36
CA LEU A 110 0.45 -1.61 -26.77
C LEU A 110 -0.45 -2.19 -27.85
N TYR A 111 -0.50 -3.51 -27.96
CA TYR A 111 -1.34 -4.21 -28.92
C TYR A 111 -2.30 -5.19 -28.25
N VAL A 112 -3.38 -5.52 -28.95
CA VAL A 112 -4.15 -6.74 -28.69
C VAL A 112 -4.14 -7.63 -29.92
N GLU A 113 -4.32 -8.92 -29.71
CA GLU A 113 -4.24 -9.94 -30.76
C GLU A 113 -5.48 -10.83 -30.74
N ARG A 114 -6.06 -11.08 -31.92
CA ARG A 114 -7.10 -12.09 -32.11
C ARG A 114 -6.96 -12.75 -33.47
N ALA A 115 -6.84 -14.08 -33.46
CA ALA A 115 -6.81 -14.93 -34.65
C ALA A 115 -5.74 -14.52 -35.69
N GLY A 116 -4.56 -14.13 -35.21
CA GLY A 116 -3.41 -13.64 -35.97
C GLY A 116 -3.44 -12.14 -36.29
N GLY A 117 -4.53 -11.44 -35.98
CA GLY A 117 -4.68 -10.01 -36.24
C GLY A 117 -4.21 -9.17 -35.06
N TRP A 118 -3.21 -8.31 -35.28
CA TRP A 118 -2.71 -7.37 -34.29
C TRP A 118 -3.38 -5.99 -34.44
N GLN A 119 -3.85 -5.43 -33.33
CA GLN A 119 -4.44 -4.10 -33.28
C GLN A 119 -3.70 -3.24 -32.26
N LEU A 120 -3.18 -2.10 -32.69
CA LEU A 120 -2.61 -1.09 -31.80
C LEU A 120 -3.74 -0.49 -30.96
N VAL A 121 -3.58 -0.46 -29.64
CA VAL A 121 -4.58 0.07 -28.69
C VAL A 121 -4.11 1.33 -27.97
N GLY A 122 -2.80 1.50 -27.83
CA GLY A 122 -2.22 2.64 -27.13
C GLY A 122 -0.70 2.60 -27.13
N VAL A 123 -0.13 3.45 -26.30
CA VAL A 123 1.31 3.53 -26.05
C VAL A 123 1.56 3.65 -24.55
N GLU A 124 2.78 3.37 -24.14
CA GLU A 124 3.22 3.49 -22.77
C GLU A 124 4.56 4.24 -22.70
N TYR A 125 4.70 5.06 -21.66
CA TYR A 125 5.94 5.73 -21.31
C TYR A 125 6.42 5.22 -19.96
N ALA A 126 7.60 4.61 -19.97
CA ALA A 126 8.30 4.12 -18.79
C ALA A 126 9.51 5.02 -18.50
N LEU A 127 9.57 5.63 -17.31
CA LEU A 127 10.63 6.53 -16.87
C LEU A 127 11.22 6.10 -15.53
N PRO A 128 12.46 6.47 -15.16
CA PRO A 128 13.03 6.14 -13.85
C PRO A 128 12.28 6.76 -12.66
N ARG A 129 11.54 7.85 -12.90
CA ARG A 129 10.69 8.55 -11.93
C ARG A 129 9.61 9.33 -12.69
N PRO A 130 8.48 9.69 -12.04
CA PRO A 130 7.49 10.57 -12.66
C PRO A 130 8.12 11.92 -13.07
N PRO A 131 7.70 12.51 -14.19
CA PRO A 131 8.20 13.81 -14.63
C PRO A 131 7.71 14.93 -13.72
N ASP A 132 8.54 15.95 -13.51
CA ASP A 132 8.22 17.08 -12.63
C ASP A 132 6.99 17.86 -13.12
N ALA A 133 6.84 17.97 -14.44
CA ALA A 133 5.63 18.45 -15.10
C ALA A 133 4.92 17.29 -15.80
N ASN A 134 3.73 16.93 -15.33
CA ASN A 134 2.97 15.82 -15.90
C ASN A 134 2.41 16.20 -17.29
N PRO A 135 2.86 15.55 -18.38
CA PRO A 135 2.37 15.85 -19.73
C PRO A 135 0.98 15.26 -20.00
N PHE A 136 0.45 14.47 -19.08
CA PHE A 136 -0.82 13.76 -19.21
C PHE A 136 -1.85 14.32 -18.21
N PRO A 137 -2.77 15.19 -18.63
CA PRO A 137 -3.72 15.83 -17.74
C PRO A 137 -4.56 14.83 -16.95
N GLY A 138 -4.48 14.90 -15.62
CA GLY A 138 -5.24 14.02 -14.71
C GLY A 138 -4.73 12.58 -14.64
N ALA A 139 -3.65 12.23 -15.33
CA ALA A 139 -3.08 10.89 -15.27
C ALA A 139 -2.29 10.67 -13.98
N SER A 140 -2.41 9.47 -13.41
CA SER A 140 -1.48 8.98 -12.39
C SER A 140 -0.36 8.18 -13.04
N TRP A 141 0.88 8.49 -12.67
CA TRP A 141 2.04 7.67 -13.03
C TRP A 141 2.11 6.50 -12.05
N GLN A 142 1.89 5.28 -12.56
CA GLN A 142 1.96 4.06 -11.77
C GLN A 142 3.42 3.68 -11.55
N ARG A 143 3.71 2.97 -10.45
CA ARG A 143 5.01 2.34 -10.27
C ARG A 143 4.92 0.90 -10.76
N HIS A 144 5.93 0.50 -11.51
CA HIS A 144 6.20 -0.89 -11.81
C HIS A 144 7.56 -1.23 -11.20
N GLU A 145 7.54 -2.23 -10.34
CA GLU A 145 8.65 -2.69 -9.52
C GLU A 145 9.83 -3.17 -10.36
N ALA A 146 11.01 -3.26 -9.73
CA ALA A 146 12.17 -3.83 -10.40
C ALA A 146 11.95 -5.33 -10.68
N SER A 147 12.05 -5.74 -11.94
CA SER A 147 11.62 -7.07 -12.38
C SER A 147 12.59 -7.72 -13.37
N CYS A 148 12.74 -9.04 -13.23
CA CYS A 148 13.39 -9.94 -14.17
C CYS A 148 12.38 -10.41 -15.22
N HIS A 149 12.76 -10.39 -16.48
CA HIS A 149 11.98 -10.83 -17.63
C HIS A 149 12.54 -12.13 -18.18
N TYR A 150 11.66 -13.08 -18.51
CA TYR A 150 12.02 -14.42 -19.00
C TYR A 150 11.49 -14.65 -20.42
N ARG A 151 12.03 -15.68 -21.10
CA ARG A 151 11.77 -15.92 -22.54
C ARG A 151 10.30 -16.27 -22.86
N ASP A 152 9.54 -16.73 -21.88
CA ASP A 152 8.10 -16.99 -21.98
C ASP A 152 7.24 -15.78 -21.60
N PHE A 153 7.86 -14.62 -21.38
CA PHE A 153 7.25 -13.36 -20.98
C PHE A 153 6.67 -13.35 -19.56
N LEU A 154 7.04 -14.32 -18.73
CA LEU A 154 6.81 -14.20 -17.29
C LEU A 154 7.81 -13.22 -16.68
N GLU A 155 7.40 -12.62 -15.57
CA GLU A 155 8.18 -11.67 -14.82
C GLU A 155 8.36 -12.15 -13.37
N LEU A 156 9.50 -11.81 -12.76
CA LEU A 156 9.77 -12.06 -11.35
C LEU A 156 10.38 -10.80 -10.71
N PRO A 157 9.76 -10.22 -9.66
CA PRO A 157 10.34 -9.08 -8.96
C PRO A 157 11.72 -9.40 -8.38
N ALA A 158 12.67 -8.49 -8.59
CA ALA A 158 14.01 -8.59 -8.05
C ALA A 158 14.67 -7.20 -7.94
N GLU A 159 15.30 -6.92 -6.80
CA GLU A 159 15.95 -5.63 -6.52
C GLU A 159 17.14 -5.31 -7.46
N SER A 160 17.73 -6.32 -8.10
CA SER A 160 18.88 -6.16 -8.99
C SER A 160 18.96 -7.26 -10.05
N ALA A 161 19.62 -6.97 -11.16
CA ALA A 161 19.90 -7.97 -12.20
C ALA A 161 20.65 -9.20 -11.67
N SER A 162 21.54 -9.03 -10.68
CA SER A 162 22.27 -10.14 -10.04
C SER A 162 21.39 -11.04 -9.17
N ALA A 163 20.23 -10.55 -8.75
CA ALA A 163 19.26 -11.33 -7.99
C ALA A 163 18.33 -12.16 -8.90
N CYS A 164 18.38 -11.97 -10.22
CA CYS A 164 17.57 -12.76 -11.15
C CYS A 164 18.07 -14.21 -11.27
N PRO A 165 17.23 -15.21 -10.97
CA PRO A 165 17.51 -16.60 -11.29
C PRO A 165 17.82 -16.78 -12.79
N PRO A 166 18.75 -17.67 -13.17
CA PRO A 166 19.04 -17.94 -14.58
C PRO A 166 17.85 -18.57 -15.34
N ALA A 167 16.88 -19.14 -14.60
CA ALA A 167 15.64 -19.68 -15.14
C ALA A 167 14.46 -19.35 -14.21
N HIS A 168 13.28 -19.11 -14.79
CA HIS A 168 12.07 -18.80 -14.04
C HIS A 168 11.68 -19.99 -13.13
N PRO A 169 11.39 -19.76 -11.83
CA PRO A 169 11.17 -20.85 -10.87
C PRO A 169 10.03 -21.82 -11.22
N GLU A 170 8.99 -21.32 -11.88
CA GLU A 170 7.80 -22.13 -12.19
C GLU A 170 7.84 -22.74 -13.60
N SER A 171 8.27 -21.96 -14.58
CA SER A 171 8.22 -22.35 -16.00
C SER A 171 9.54 -22.90 -16.53
N GLY A 172 10.66 -22.66 -15.83
CA GLY A 172 12.00 -23.00 -16.28
C GLY A 172 12.49 -22.18 -17.47
N ALA A 173 11.78 -21.11 -17.86
CA ALA A 173 12.17 -20.27 -18.99
C ALA A 173 13.47 -19.51 -18.68
N PRO A 174 14.38 -19.36 -19.66
CA PRO A 174 15.65 -18.68 -19.42
C PRO A 174 15.46 -17.17 -19.20
N PHE A 175 16.27 -16.60 -18.32
CA PHE A 175 16.36 -15.16 -18.07
C PHE A 175 16.75 -14.40 -19.33
N VAL A 176 16.14 -13.23 -19.56
CA VAL A 176 16.35 -12.38 -20.73
C VAL A 176 16.91 -11.02 -20.34
N ALA A 177 16.21 -10.32 -19.45
CA ALA A 177 16.54 -8.94 -19.11
C ALA A 177 16.04 -8.58 -17.70
N TRP A 178 16.61 -7.53 -17.13
CA TRP A 178 16.14 -6.94 -15.89
C TRP A 178 16.01 -5.44 -16.07
N HIS A 179 15.03 -4.83 -15.42
CA HIS A 179 14.93 -3.37 -15.29
C HIS A 179 14.76 -2.96 -13.81
N PRO A 180 15.24 -1.77 -13.44
CA PRO A 180 14.94 -1.18 -12.14
C PRO A 180 13.46 -0.80 -12.05
N GLU A 181 13.03 -0.34 -10.88
CA GLU A 181 11.71 0.29 -10.73
C GLU A 181 11.54 1.44 -11.74
N ILE A 182 10.36 1.52 -12.34
CA ILE A 182 9.99 2.55 -13.31
C ILE A 182 8.61 3.13 -12.99
N ALA A 183 8.46 4.41 -13.32
CA ALA A 183 7.19 5.10 -13.37
C ALA A 183 6.58 4.99 -14.77
N VAL A 184 5.33 4.55 -14.84
CA VAL A 184 4.64 4.18 -16.07
C VAL A 184 3.39 5.03 -16.25
N ALA A 185 3.17 5.51 -17.48
CA ALA A 185 1.93 6.15 -17.89
C ALA A 185 1.44 5.60 -19.23
N HIS A 186 0.16 5.24 -19.25
CA HIS A 186 -0.53 4.72 -20.43
C HIS A 186 -1.24 5.84 -21.19
N VAL A 187 -1.23 5.74 -22.51
CA VAL A 187 -2.02 6.61 -23.40
C VAL A 187 -2.81 5.73 -24.37
N TRP A 188 -4.12 5.60 -24.11
CA TRP A 188 -5.08 4.83 -24.92
C TRP A 188 -5.48 5.61 -26.17
N ALA A 189 -4.53 5.78 -27.08
CA ALA A 189 -4.69 6.59 -28.27
C ALA A 189 -5.60 5.93 -29.32
N TRP A 190 -5.62 4.59 -29.41
CA TRP A 190 -6.20 3.88 -30.56
C TRP A 190 -7.38 2.98 -30.20
N TYR A 191 -7.64 2.78 -28.91
CA TYR A 191 -8.78 2.02 -28.42
C TYR A 191 -9.54 2.82 -27.36
N PRO A 192 -10.89 2.83 -27.38
CA PRO A 192 -11.66 3.53 -26.36
C PRO A 192 -11.36 3.00 -24.97
N ASN A 193 -11.32 3.90 -23.99
CA ASN A 193 -11.20 3.54 -22.58
C ASN A 193 -12.31 4.25 -21.79
N PRO A 194 -13.21 3.51 -21.11
CA PRO A 194 -14.31 4.11 -20.34
C PRO A 194 -13.82 4.96 -19.16
N ASP A 195 -12.62 4.69 -18.64
CA ASP A 195 -12.03 5.38 -17.50
C ASP A 195 -11.19 6.59 -17.92
N GLY A 196 -11.08 6.84 -19.23
CA GLY A 196 -10.36 7.96 -19.81
C GLY A 196 -9.08 7.58 -20.55
N PRO A 197 -8.54 8.50 -21.38
CA PRO A 197 -7.43 8.21 -22.29
C PRO A 197 -6.09 7.97 -21.59
N PHE A 198 -5.95 8.37 -20.33
CA PHE A 198 -4.74 8.19 -19.52
C PHE A 198 -4.98 7.35 -18.28
N ALA A 199 -6.08 6.60 -18.25
CA ALA A 199 -6.34 5.68 -17.15
C ALA A 199 -5.22 4.61 -17.10
N PRO A 200 -4.82 4.15 -15.91
CA PRO A 200 -3.75 3.17 -15.78
C PRO A 200 -3.98 1.85 -16.51
N GLU A 201 -5.25 1.46 -16.67
CA GLU A 201 -5.66 0.20 -17.27
C GLU A 201 -6.84 0.47 -18.22
N ASN A 202 -7.13 -0.45 -19.15
CA ASN A 202 -8.30 -0.39 -20.00
C ASN A 202 -9.23 -1.59 -19.78
N PRO A 203 -10.36 -1.42 -19.05
CA PRO A 203 -11.33 -2.49 -18.82
C PRO A 203 -11.86 -3.16 -20.09
N TYR A 204 -11.92 -2.45 -21.22
CA TYR A 204 -12.40 -3.03 -22.48
C TYR A 204 -11.41 -4.00 -23.13
N LEU A 205 -10.17 -4.08 -22.64
CA LEU A 205 -9.21 -5.09 -23.10
C LEU A 205 -9.34 -6.42 -22.34
N ALA A 206 -10.11 -6.49 -21.24
CA ALA A 206 -10.28 -7.72 -20.46
C ALA A 206 -10.78 -8.94 -21.28
N PRO A 207 -11.72 -8.80 -22.25
CA PRO A 207 -12.16 -9.93 -23.08
C PRO A 207 -11.11 -10.51 -24.02
N TRP A 208 -9.95 -9.86 -24.17
CA TRP A 208 -8.82 -10.39 -24.94
C TRP A 208 -7.98 -11.39 -24.12
N GLY A 209 -8.31 -11.58 -22.85
CA GLY A 209 -7.63 -12.52 -21.95
C GLY A 209 -6.27 -12.00 -21.50
N GLY A 210 -5.37 -12.94 -21.20
CA GLY A 210 -4.01 -12.65 -20.74
C GLY A 210 -3.72 -13.11 -19.32
N THR A 211 -2.47 -12.95 -18.92
CA THR A 211 -2.07 -13.00 -17.51
C THR A 211 -2.48 -11.69 -16.84
N ALA A 212 -2.85 -11.72 -15.56
CA ALA A 212 -3.07 -10.47 -14.83
C ALA A 212 -1.83 -9.56 -14.97
N ALA A 213 -2.02 -8.24 -14.99
CA ALA A 213 -0.88 -7.33 -15.03
C ALA A 213 -0.03 -7.46 -13.78
N PRO A 214 1.30 -7.31 -13.88
CA PRO A 214 2.16 -7.15 -12.72
C PRO A 214 1.85 -5.91 -11.89
N HIS A 215 0.93 -5.05 -12.32
CA HIS A 215 0.41 -3.95 -11.53
C HIS A 215 -0.40 -4.50 -10.33
N GLY A 216 0.35 -4.95 -9.32
CA GLY A 216 -0.11 -5.74 -8.19
C GLY A 216 0.16 -7.25 -8.31
N HIS A 217 1.24 -7.71 -8.95
CA HIS A 217 1.68 -9.08 -8.67
C HIS A 217 2.23 -9.15 -7.25
N GLY A 218 1.75 -10.18 -6.55
CA GLY A 218 1.83 -10.32 -5.11
C GLY A 218 3.20 -9.96 -4.57
N ARG A 219 3.17 -9.30 -3.41
CA ARG A 219 4.33 -9.04 -2.57
C ARG A 219 5.38 -10.12 -2.78
N ASN A 220 6.61 -9.71 -3.06
CA ASN A 220 7.65 -10.68 -3.36
C ASN A 220 7.74 -11.72 -2.20
N PRO A 221 8.23 -12.96 -2.41
CA PRO A 221 8.24 -13.96 -1.35
C PRO A 221 8.89 -13.49 -0.05
N ALA A 222 9.85 -12.55 -0.11
CA ALA A 222 10.47 -11.97 1.07
C ALA A 222 9.53 -10.98 1.79
N GLU A 223 8.76 -10.17 1.08
CA GLU A 223 7.71 -9.30 1.63
C GLU A 223 6.60 -10.13 2.28
N ILE A 224 6.18 -11.23 1.65
CA ILE A 224 5.21 -12.16 2.25
C ILE A 224 5.76 -12.76 3.54
N LEU A 225 6.98 -13.29 3.50
CA LEU A 225 7.63 -13.84 4.68
C LEU A 225 7.82 -12.79 5.78
N TYR A 226 8.16 -11.57 5.41
CA TYR A 226 8.37 -10.46 6.34
C TYR A 226 7.06 -10.00 6.99
N SER A 227 6.00 -9.85 6.20
CA SER A 227 4.67 -9.51 6.69
C SER A 227 4.12 -10.63 7.59
N GLU A 228 4.20 -11.90 7.19
CA GLU A 228 3.81 -13.00 8.07
C GLU A 228 4.66 -13.06 9.35
N PHE A 229 5.98 -12.87 9.25
CA PHE A 229 6.88 -12.85 10.40
C PHE A 229 6.50 -11.74 11.38
N THR A 230 6.31 -10.52 10.89
CA THR A 230 6.00 -9.36 11.73
C THR A 230 4.63 -9.50 12.40
N HIS A 231 3.60 -9.99 11.71
CA HIS A 231 2.30 -10.28 12.32
C HIS A 231 2.38 -11.38 13.37
N ARG A 232 3.06 -12.50 13.09
CA ARG A 232 3.21 -13.59 14.06
C ARG A 232 4.04 -13.18 15.29
N ALA A 233 5.11 -12.40 15.08
CA ALA A 233 5.90 -11.83 16.17
C ALA A 233 5.07 -10.86 17.02
N ALA A 234 4.23 -10.03 16.41
CA ALA A 234 3.26 -9.19 17.12
C ALA A 234 2.26 -10.04 17.93
N GLY A 235 1.77 -11.15 17.37
CA GLY A 235 0.92 -12.10 18.08
C GLY A 235 1.58 -12.67 19.34
N LEU A 236 2.86 -13.07 19.27
CA LEU A 236 3.63 -13.52 20.44
C LEU A 236 3.79 -12.41 21.49
N ALA A 237 4.09 -11.18 21.05
CA ALA A 237 4.21 -10.03 21.95
C ALA A 237 2.89 -9.72 22.69
N LEU A 238 1.76 -9.75 21.97
CA LEU A 238 0.45 -9.52 22.57
C LEU A 238 0.03 -10.66 23.52
N LEU A 239 0.40 -11.91 23.23
CA LEU A 239 0.18 -13.03 24.14
C LEU A 239 0.99 -12.88 25.44
N ALA A 240 2.24 -12.43 25.34
CA ALA A 240 3.07 -12.12 26.50
C ALA A 240 2.47 -10.96 27.32
N LEU A 241 1.99 -9.90 26.66
CA LEU A 241 1.28 -8.80 27.30
C LEU A 241 0.00 -9.25 28.01
N ALA A 242 -0.80 -10.12 27.38
CA ALA A 242 -1.99 -10.69 28.00
C ALA A 242 -1.65 -11.45 29.29
N ALA A 243 -0.61 -12.29 29.25
CA ALA A 243 -0.12 -13.04 30.42
C ALA A 243 0.40 -12.12 31.53
N LEU A 244 1.18 -11.09 31.18
CA LEU A 244 1.72 -10.11 32.12
C LEU A 244 0.62 -9.28 32.78
N ILE A 245 -0.35 -8.80 32.02
CA ILE A 245 -1.47 -8.00 32.55
C ILE A 245 -2.35 -8.87 33.44
N ALA A 246 -2.63 -10.12 33.05
CA ALA A 246 -3.32 -11.08 33.92
C ALA A 246 -2.51 -11.37 35.19
N TRP A 247 -1.19 -11.45 35.12
CA TRP A 247 -0.33 -11.60 36.28
C TRP A 247 -0.42 -10.36 37.18
N GLU A 248 -0.23 -9.15 36.65
CA GLU A 248 -0.33 -7.85 37.33
C GLU A 248 -1.69 -7.68 38.02
N ALA A 249 -2.78 -8.07 37.37
CA ALA A 249 -4.14 -7.97 37.90
C ALA A 249 -4.44 -8.90 39.10
N ARG A 250 -3.72 -10.03 39.25
CA ARG A 250 -4.01 -11.01 40.33
C ARG A 250 -3.71 -10.50 41.74
N ARG A 251 -2.72 -9.64 41.91
CA ARG A 251 -2.25 -9.13 43.21
C ARG A 251 -1.68 -7.73 43.05
N ARG A 252 -1.91 -6.85 44.04
CA ARG A 252 -1.26 -5.53 44.08
C ARG A 252 0.27 -5.73 44.13
N ARG A 253 0.98 -4.99 43.28
CA ARG A 253 2.45 -5.02 43.20
C ARG A 253 3.02 -3.61 43.38
N PRO A 254 4.20 -3.47 43.99
CA PRO A 254 4.90 -2.19 44.03
C PRO A 254 5.54 -1.89 42.67
N PHE A 255 5.87 -0.62 42.45
CA PHE A 255 6.75 -0.23 41.35
C PHE A 255 8.16 -0.84 41.54
N PRO A 256 8.82 -1.36 40.47
CA PRO A 256 8.42 -1.35 39.06
C PRO A 256 7.59 -2.56 38.60
N LEU A 257 7.29 -3.52 39.50
CA LEU A 257 6.63 -4.78 39.14
C LEU A 257 5.16 -4.64 38.70
N ASN A 258 4.51 -3.51 39.01
CA ASN A 258 3.18 -3.16 38.52
C ASN A 258 3.20 -2.45 37.15
N ALA A 259 4.38 -2.26 36.55
CA ALA A 259 4.58 -1.50 35.33
C ALA A 259 5.29 -2.32 34.24
N LEU A 260 5.44 -3.64 34.42
CA LEU A 260 6.13 -4.50 33.46
C LEU A 260 5.37 -4.57 32.15
N SER A 261 4.04 -4.70 32.19
CA SER A 261 3.22 -4.65 30.98
C SER A 261 3.37 -3.32 30.24
N ALA A 262 3.45 -2.20 30.96
CA ALA A 262 3.63 -0.88 30.39
C ALA A 262 5.00 -0.73 29.71
N ALA A 263 6.07 -1.27 30.30
CA ALA A 263 7.38 -1.33 29.68
C ALA A 263 7.38 -2.17 28.40
N VAL A 264 6.72 -3.34 28.41
CA VAL A 264 6.60 -4.21 27.22
C VAL A 264 5.79 -3.53 26.12
N TRP A 265 4.73 -2.78 26.45
CA TRP A 265 3.99 -1.97 25.47
C TRP A 265 4.87 -0.92 24.78
N VAL A 266 5.75 -0.24 25.52
CA VAL A 266 6.71 0.71 24.92
C VAL A 266 7.67 -0.01 23.98
N LEU A 267 8.28 -1.11 24.42
CA LEU A 267 9.21 -1.88 23.59
C LEU A 267 8.53 -2.42 22.33
N PHE A 268 7.30 -2.90 22.46
CA PHE A 268 6.51 -3.38 21.34
C PHE A 268 6.19 -2.27 20.34
N GLY A 269 5.78 -1.09 20.80
CA GLY A 269 5.54 0.06 19.92
C GLY A 269 6.81 0.57 19.21
N LEU A 270 7.95 0.59 19.90
CA LEU A 270 9.23 0.91 19.28
C LEU A 270 9.61 -0.11 18.21
N TRP A 271 9.43 -1.40 18.50
CA TRP A 271 9.69 -2.47 17.54
C TRP A 271 8.79 -2.34 16.31
N LEU A 272 7.47 -2.19 16.49
CA LEU A 272 6.54 -1.98 15.39
C LEU A 272 6.90 -0.74 14.56
N PHE A 273 7.27 0.37 15.18
CA PHE A 273 7.62 1.58 14.44
C PHE A 273 8.84 1.36 13.53
N VAL A 274 9.78 0.54 13.98
CA VAL A 274 10.99 0.18 13.24
C VAL A 274 10.71 -0.86 12.15
N THR A 275 9.86 -1.85 12.42
CA THR A 275 9.66 -3.02 11.55
C THR A 275 8.35 -3.06 10.76
N SER A 276 7.47 -2.07 10.93
CA SER A 276 6.18 -2.03 10.20
C SER A 276 6.36 -2.00 8.68
N ASP A 277 7.47 -1.41 8.23
CA ASP A 277 7.77 -1.16 6.82
C ASP A 277 9.28 -1.36 6.64
N ALA A 278 9.70 -2.52 6.13
CA ALA A 278 11.13 -2.87 5.99
C ALA A 278 11.91 -1.89 5.11
N GLU A 279 11.22 -1.33 4.11
CA GLU A 279 11.74 -0.42 3.11
C GLU A 279 11.74 1.05 3.56
N SER A 280 11.00 1.38 4.62
CA SER A 280 10.94 2.72 5.19
C SER A 280 12.03 2.95 6.21
N TRP A 281 12.43 4.22 6.37
CA TRP A 281 13.19 4.68 7.53
C TRP A 281 12.56 4.16 8.85
N PRO A 282 13.35 3.70 9.85
CA PRO A 282 14.81 3.88 9.97
C PRO A 282 15.69 2.75 9.41
N LEU A 283 15.14 1.59 9.06
CA LEU A 283 15.95 0.45 8.59
C LEU A 283 16.12 0.43 7.08
N GLY A 284 15.08 0.83 6.35
CA GLY A 284 15.04 0.74 4.91
C GLY A 284 15.72 1.89 4.19
N PRO A 285 15.89 1.77 2.86
CA PRO A 285 16.57 2.76 2.03
C PRO A 285 15.75 4.04 1.83
N ARG A 286 14.43 4.04 2.06
CA ARG A 286 13.59 5.25 1.91
C ARG A 286 13.90 6.26 3.01
N SER A 287 13.75 7.54 2.66
CA SER A 287 14.03 8.66 3.56
C SER A 287 12.93 8.84 4.60
N ILE A 288 13.23 9.63 5.65
CA ILE A 288 12.20 10.02 6.63
C ILE A 288 11.08 10.87 6.02
N ALA A 289 11.36 11.59 4.92
CA ALA A 289 10.36 12.42 4.23
C ALA A 289 9.28 11.55 3.57
N ASP A 290 9.66 10.36 3.09
CA ASP A 290 8.76 9.45 2.37
C ASP A 290 7.62 8.94 3.26
N ILE A 291 7.84 8.89 4.58
CA ILE A 291 6.80 8.56 5.58
C ILE A 291 5.62 9.53 5.48
N PHE A 292 5.85 10.80 5.15
CA PHE A 292 4.80 11.82 5.11
C PHE A 292 4.14 11.97 3.74
N THR A 293 4.73 11.41 2.69
CA THR A 293 4.21 11.48 1.32
C THR A 293 3.51 10.20 0.89
N ASP A 294 3.81 9.07 1.53
CA ASP A 294 3.13 7.79 1.34
C ASP A 294 2.06 7.58 2.43
N PRO A 295 0.75 7.67 2.10
CA PRO A 295 -0.32 7.51 3.09
C PRO A 295 -0.35 6.15 3.78
N LEU A 296 0.10 5.08 3.11
CA LEU A 296 0.11 3.72 3.68
C LEU A 296 1.20 3.61 4.75
N VAL A 297 2.43 4.04 4.42
CA VAL A 297 3.54 4.09 5.37
C VAL A 297 3.21 5.03 6.53
N LEU A 298 2.62 6.20 6.26
CA LEU A 298 2.18 7.12 7.30
C LEU A 298 1.21 6.45 8.27
N GLN A 299 0.24 5.70 7.74
CA GLN A 299 -0.75 4.98 8.54
C GLN A 299 -0.09 3.90 9.41
N HIS A 300 0.82 3.09 8.87
CA HIS A 300 1.57 2.09 9.63
C HIS A 300 2.38 2.72 10.78
N LYS A 301 3.15 3.78 10.48
CA LYS A 301 3.95 4.49 11.49
C LYS A 301 3.05 5.12 12.56
N ALA A 302 1.92 5.71 12.17
CA ALA A 302 0.96 6.28 13.12
C ALA A 302 0.34 5.21 14.03
N LEU A 303 -0.05 4.06 13.49
CA LEU A 303 -0.61 2.96 14.28
C LEU A 303 0.42 2.32 15.21
N ALA A 304 1.69 2.25 14.81
CA ALA A 304 2.78 1.78 15.68
C ALA A 304 2.99 2.67 16.92
N LEU A 305 2.60 3.95 16.88
CA LEU A 305 2.66 4.84 18.04
C LEU A 305 1.60 4.54 19.11
N VAL A 306 0.51 3.84 18.77
CA VAL A 306 -0.57 3.51 19.72
C VAL A 306 -0.06 2.68 20.92
N PRO A 307 0.58 1.50 20.72
CA PRO A 307 1.14 0.74 21.83
C PRO A 307 2.22 1.51 22.61
N LEU A 308 3.01 2.34 21.92
CA LEU A 308 4.01 3.20 22.55
C LEU A 308 3.38 4.18 23.53
N VAL A 309 2.29 4.86 23.13
CA VAL A 309 1.58 5.82 23.98
C VAL A 309 0.89 5.12 25.15
N ILE A 310 0.26 3.95 24.91
CA ILE A 310 -0.35 3.14 25.98
C ILE A 310 0.70 2.78 27.04
N GLY A 311 1.87 2.29 26.62
CA GLY A 311 2.95 1.93 27.52
C GLY A 311 3.52 3.13 28.27
N ALA A 312 3.75 4.26 27.60
CA ALA A 312 4.27 5.47 28.21
C ALA A 312 3.33 6.04 29.27
N VAL A 313 2.02 6.12 28.97
CA VAL A 313 1.01 6.56 29.95
C VAL A 313 0.94 5.59 31.13
N GLY A 314 0.97 4.28 30.87
CA GLY A 314 0.98 3.25 31.92
C GLY A 314 2.18 3.36 32.86
N LEU A 315 3.38 3.58 32.33
CA LEU A 315 4.60 3.80 33.13
C LEU A 315 4.49 5.05 34.01
N LEU A 316 4.03 6.16 33.43
CA LEU A 316 3.87 7.41 34.15
C LEU A 316 2.76 7.34 35.21
N GLN A 317 1.70 6.57 34.97
CA GLN A 317 0.67 6.28 35.98
C GLN A 317 1.21 5.39 37.11
N ALA A 318 1.92 4.32 36.78
CA ALA A 318 2.50 3.40 37.77
C ALA A 318 3.57 4.07 38.65
N ALA A 319 4.30 5.04 38.09
CA ALA A 319 5.26 5.89 38.81
C ALA A 319 4.60 7.04 39.61
N GLY A 320 3.28 7.22 39.51
CA GLY A 320 2.54 8.26 40.26
C GLY A 320 2.63 9.66 39.67
N HIS A 321 3.19 9.83 38.46
CA HIS A 321 3.30 11.15 37.80
C HIS A 321 1.97 11.61 37.17
N LEU A 322 1.04 10.70 36.89
CA LEU A 322 -0.26 10.99 36.28
C LEU A 322 -1.42 10.66 37.24
N ALA A 323 -1.79 11.63 38.08
CA ALA A 323 -2.85 11.46 39.08
C ALA A 323 -4.27 11.78 38.59
N ARG A 324 -4.43 12.36 37.39
CA ARG A 324 -5.76 12.78 36.90
C ARG A 324 -6.56 11.58 36.37
N PRO A 325 -7.85 11.43 36.73
CA PRO A 325 -8.70 10.34 36.25
C PRO A 325 -8.81 10.25 34.72
N GLY A 326 -8.71 11.38 34.02
CA GLY A 326 -8.78 11.46 32.57
C GLY A 326 -7.77 10.56 31.81
N TRP A 327 -6.63 10.25 32.42
CA TRP A 327 -5.61 9.41 31.79
C TRP A 327 -6.06 7.94 31.62
N ALA A 328 -7.02 7.48 32.40
CA ALA A 328 -7.58 6.13 32.28
C ALA A 328 -8.37 5.92 30.97
N TYR A 329 -8.77 6.99 30.28
CA TYR A 329 -9.49 6.93 29.01
C TYR A 329 -8.58 6.87 27.78
N VAL A 330 -7.28 7.11 27.92
CA VAL A 330 -6.35 7.16 26.77
C VAL A 330 -6.27 5.81 26.06
N ALA A 331 -6.01 4.75 26.82
CA ALA A 331 -5.88 3.40 26.27
C ALA A 331 -7.15 2.92 25.54
N PRO A 332 -8.36 3.01 26.11
CA PRO A 332 -9.56 2.58 25.39
C PRO A 332 -9.91 3.48 24.19
N ALA A 333 -9.65 4.79 24.25
CA ALA A 333 -9.86 5.68 23.12
C ALA A 333 -8.92 5.34 21.94
N LEU A 334 -7.64 5.11 22.23
CA LEU A 334 -6.68 4.69 21.21
C LEU A 334 -7.03 3.32 20.62
N ALA A 335 -7.50 2.37 21.43
CA ALA A 335 -7.95 1.07 20.94
C ALA A 335 -9.14 1.19 19.98
N LEU A 336 -10.11 2.07 20.28
CA LEU A 336 -11.24 2.36 19.37
C LEU A 336 -10.76 2.95 18.04
N VAL A 337 -9.93 4.00 18.09
CA VAL A 337 -9.48 4.69 16.86
C VAL A 337 -8.59 3.79 16.01
N ALA A 338 -7.64 3.09 16.64
CA ALA A 338 -6.78 2.14 15.95
C ALA A 338 -7.60 0.99 15.34
N GLY A 339 -8.51 0.40 16.13
CA GLY A 339 -9.38 -0.66 15.65
C GLY A 339 -10.28 -0.22 14.49
N ALA A 340 -10.86 0.98 14.56
CA ALA A 340 -11.67 1.55 13.49
C ALA A 340 -10.86 1.77 12.20
N SER A 341 -9.60 2.20 12.31
CA SER A 341 -8.75 2.44 11.14
C SER A 341 -8.44 1.16 10.35
N LEU A 342 -8.44 -0.02 11.00
CA LEU A 342 -8.15 -1.30 10.33
C LEU A 342 -9.25 -1.72 9.35
N PHE A 343 -10.48 -1.18 9.46
CA PHE A 343 -11.55 -1.46 8.50
C PHE A 343 -11.39 -0.72 7.16
N VAL A 344 -10.54 0.31 7.14
CA VAL A 344 -10.24 1.10 5.93
C VAL A 344 -8.77 0.93 5.50
N HIS A 345 -8.04 0.01 6.14
CA HIS A 345 -6.67 -0.30 5.82
C HIS A 345 -6.61 -1.26 4.63
N SER A 346 -5.86 -0.90 3.58
CA SER A 346 -5.68 -1.70 2.37
C SER A 346 -4.24 -1.55 1.88
N HIS A 347 -3.59 -2.66 1.55
CA HIS A 347 -2.20 -2.64 1.07
C HIS A 347 -2.06 -2.26 -0.41
N ASP A 348 -3.15 -2.34 -1.20
CA ASP A 348 -3.13 -2.08 -2.65
C ASP A 348 -3.87 -0.80 -3.06
N GLY A 349 -4.19 0.07 -2.09
CA GLY A 349 -4.92 1.33 -2.34
C GLY A 349 -6.35 1.18 -2.88
N ARG A 350 -6.88 -0.05 -2.91
CA ARG A 350 -8.24 -0.41 -3.35
C ARG A 350 -8.87 -1.34 -2.30
N PHE A 351 -10.18 -1.18 -2.08
CA PHE A 351 -10.94 -2.04 -1.17
C PHE A 351 -11.29 -3.37 -1.84
N HIS A 352 -10.69 -4.46 -1.38
CA HIS A 352 -11.01 -5.83 -1.81
C HIS A 352 -11.44 -6.67 -0.60
N LEU A 353 -12.45 -7.52 -0.78
CA LEU A 353 -12.88 -8.48 0.24
C LEU A 353 -12.05 -9.77 0.12
N ASP A 354 -10.77 -9.68 0.50
CA ASP A 354 -9.82 -10.80 0.48
C ASP A 354 -9.52 -11.33 1.91
N ALA A 355 -8.72 -12.39 2.00
CA ALA A 355 -8.34 -13.00 3.27
C ALA A 355 -7.57 -12.01 4.17
N ILE A 356 -6.76 -11.13 3.57
CA ILE A 356 -5.99 -10.10 4.29
C ILE A 356 -6.96 -9.10 4.94
N TYR A 357 -7.94 -8.59 4.19
CA TYR A 357 -8.97 -7.70 4.69
C TYR A 357 -9.78 -8.34 5.81
N LEU A 358 -10.22 -9.60 5.65
CA LEU A 358 -10.99 -10.30 6.69
C LEU A 358 -10.19 -10.45 8.00
N GLN A 359 -8.90 -10.73 7.91
CA GLN A 359 -8.02 -10.80 9.07
C GLN A 359 -7.85 -9.43 9.73
N HIS A 360 -7.64 -8.36 8.96
CA HIS A 360 -7.58 -6.99 9.48
C HIS A 360 -8.90 -6.53 10.08
N ALA A 361 -10.05 -6.89 9.49
CA ALA A 361 -11.36 -6.63 10.04
C ALA A 361 -11.59 -7.38 11.37
N ALA A 362 -11.12 -8.63 11.48
CA ALA A 362 -11.11 -9.38 12.74
C ALA A 362 -10.24 -8.68 13.79
N MET A 363 -9.03 -8.25 13.44
CA MET A 363 -8.17 -7.46 14.33
C MET A 363 -8.86 -6.15 14.76
N GLY A 364 -9.44 -5.41 13.82
CA GLY A 364 -10.20 -4.18 14.05
C GLY A 364 -11.38 -4.39 15.00
N LEU A 365 -12.17 -5.45 14.78
CA LEU A 365 -13.31 -5.79 15.63
C LEU A 365 -12.89 -6.12 17.07
N THR A 366 -11.79 -6.85 17.25
CA THR A 366 -11.27 -7.14 18.60
C THR A 366 -10.79 -5.88 19.32
N ALA A 367 -10.10 -4.97 18.62
CA ALA A 367 -9.62 -3.72 19.18
C ALA A 367 -10.78 -2.75 19.52
N VAL A 368 -11.77 -2.61 18.62
CA VAL A 368 -12.99 -1.83 18.88
C VAL A 368 -13.77 -2.42 20.05
N GLY A 369 -13.94 -3.75 20.08
CA GLY A 369 -14.62 -4.45 21.15
C GLY A 369 -13.95 -4.24 22.52
N LEU A 370 -12.61 -4.29 22.58
CA LEU A 370 -11.85 -3.98 23.79
C LEU A 370 -12.09 -2.53 24.23
N GLY A 371 -11.93 -1.56 23.33
CA GLY A 371 -12.12 -0.14 23.63
C GLY A 371 -13.53 0.15 24.17
N ALA A 372 -14.56 -0.39 23.51
CA ALA A 372 -15.95 -0.25 23.94
C ALA A 372 -16.22 -0.91 25.30
N ALA A 373 -15.73 -2.13 25.52
CA ALA A 373 -15.90 -2.87 26.77
C ALA A 373 -15.26 -2.13 27.96
N LEU A 374 -14.07 -1.57 27.78
CA LEU A 374 -13.37 -0.80 28.81
C LEU A 374 -14.05 0.53 29.12
N LEU A 375 -14.56 1.24 28.11
CA LEU A 375 -15.34 2.46 28.34
C LEU A 375 -16.65 2.14 29.07
N ALA A 376 -17.34 1.07 28.70
CA ALA A 376 -18.58 0.63 29.35
C ALA A 376 -18.35 0.14 30.79
N ALA A 377 -17.18 -0.45 31.07
CA ALA A 377 -16.77 -0.84 32.42
C ALA A 377 -16.29 0.36 33.26
N HIS A 378 -15.93 1.48 32.64
CA HIS A 378 -15.43 2.66 33.35
C HIS A 378 -16.51 3.25 34.27
N GLY A 379 -16.23 3.33 35.57
CA GLY A 379 -17.19 3.79 36.59
C GLY A 379 -18.09 2.70 37.18
N ARG A 380 -18.11 1.48 36.62
CA ARG A 380 -18.80 0.31 37.19
C ARG A 380 -17.77 -0.58 37.90
N ALA A 381 -17.44 -0.23 39.15
CA ALA A 381 -16.59 -0.97 40.08
C ALA A 381 -15.34 -1.65 39.46
N PRO A 382 -14.13 -1.06 39.61
CA PRO A 382 -12.84 -1.67 39.22
C PRO A 382 -12.51 -2.99 39.94
N GLU A 383 -13.37 -3.46 40.85
CA GLU A 383 -13.11 -4.54 41.79
C GLU A 383 -13.69 -5.90 41.37
N SER A 384 -14.50 -5.96 40.30
CA SER A 384 -14.98 -7.25 39.81
C SER A 384 -13.85 -8.01 39.13
N ARG A 385 -13.63 -9.28 39.51
CA ARG A 385 -12.65 -10.16 38.86
C ARG A 385 -12.85 -10.20 37.34
N ALA A 386 -14.09 -10.11 36.86
CA ALA A 386 -14.44 -10.11 35.44
C ALA A 386 -13.85 -8.90 34.68
N GLY A 387 -13.91 -7.69 35.24
CA GLY A 387 -13.34 -6.49 34.61
C GLY A 387 -11.82 -6.55 34.46
N ALA A 388 -11.14 -7.18 35.43
CA ALA A 388 -9.69 -7.39 35.41
C ALA A 388 -9.22 -8.36 34.31
N TRP A 389 -10.12 -9.24 33.83
CA TRP A 389 -9.82 -10.20 32.76
C TRP A 389 -10.19 -9.72 31.35
N LEU A 390 -10.95 -8.61 31.22
CA LEU A 390 -11.32 -8.05 29.91
C LEU A 390 -10.09 -7.76 29.05
N TRP A 391 -9.12 -7.05 29.61
CA TRP A 391 -7.92 -6.65 28.88
C TRP A 391 -7.08 -7.87 28.42
N PRO A 392 -6.70 -8.82 29.30
CA PRO A 392 -6.02 -10.05 28.87
C PRO A 392 -6.80 -10.89 27.85
N ALA A 393 -8.13 -11.00 27.99
CA ALA A 393 -8.92 -11.85 27.12
C ALA A 393 -8.95 -11.33 25.67
N PHE A 394 -9.23 -10.04 25.48
CA PHE A 394 -9.23 -9.44 24.14
C PHE A 394 -7.84 -9.43 23.51
N LEU A 395 -6.78 -9.17 24.30
CA LEU A 395 -5.41 -9.28 23.80
C LEU A 395 -5.08 -10.70 23.38
N ALA A 396 -5.54 -11.72 24.12
CA ALA A 396 -5.34 -13.12 23.75
C ALA A 396 -6.06 -13.47 22.44
N VAL A 397 -7.28 -12.97 22.23
CA VAL A 397 -8.01 -13.16 20.95
C VAL A 397 -7.26 -12.48 19.80
N LEU A 398 -6.86 -11.22 19.95
CA LEU A 398 -6.08 -10.50 18.93
C LEU A 398 -4.74 -11.20 18.65
N ALA A 399 -4.08 -11.69 19.69
CA ALA A 399 -2.84 -12.47 19.56
C ALA A 399 -3.05 -13.74 18.75
N VAL A 400 -4.16 -14.47 18.96
CA VAL A 400 -4.49 -15.65 18.17
C VAL A 400 -4.70 -15.28 16.70
N VAL A 401 -5.45 -14.22 16.39
CA VAL A 401 -5.63 -13.76 15.00
C VAL A 401 -4.27 -13.51 14.32
N LEU A 402 -3.36 -12.82 15.01
CA LEU A 402 -2.02 -12.49 14.50
C LEU A 402 -1.09 -13.70 14.38
N LEU A 403 -1.14 -14.66 15.32
CA LEU A 403 -0.33 -15.88 15.27
C LEU A 403 -0.69 -16.78 14.08
N PHE A 404 -1.95 -16.76 13.67
CA PHE A 404 -2.45 -17.49 12.50
C PHE A 404 -2.55 -16.62 11.26
N TYR A 405 -1.97 -15.41 11.30
CA TYR A 405 -1.96 -14.52 10.14
C TYR A 405 -1.29 -15.18 8.95
N ARG A 406 -1.93 -15.03 7.79
CA ARG A 406 -1.43 -15.47 6.49
C ARG A 406 -1.74 -14.45 5.42
N GLU A 407 -0.82 -14.37 4.47
CA GLU A 407 -0.92 -13.46 3.35
C GLU A 407 -1.69 -14.02 2.15
N ALA A 408 -1.82 -15.35 2.10
CA ALA A 408 -2.41 -16.11 1.00
C ALA A 408 -3.94 -16.17 1.05
#